data_AF-A0A2V9WEJ7-F1
#
_entry.id   AF-A0A2V9WEJ7-F1
#
_cell.length_a   1.000
_cell.length_b   1.000
_cell.length_c   1.000
_cell.angle_alpha   90.00
_cell.angle_beta   90.00
_cell.angle_gamma   90.00
#
_symmetry.space_group_name_H-M   'P 1'
#
loop_
_entity.id
_entity.type
_entity.pdbx_description
1 polymer ?
#
loop_
_entity_poly.entity_id
_entity_poly.type
_entity_poly.pdbx_seq_one_letter_code
_entity_poly.pdbx_strand_id
1 'polypeptide(L)'
;MKAEEDLPRRFMFGCLQKGSFGRTESGWAASYRHPTPETRAEVAYNGMLEVNFSWRGENWMAIAPGQTFTDVHLCIYPASLDEAMKERLEERYNLAYRILNEKIGRDCYFPDGPPRCIVCPIRVSSLGTARKALQAMEQDQAIVAPLFASAVMGLSVIDYNLQLAPSYVLDPLFAILGPLSTAELLPAGEAERYRSEDGTEVLRVRRRQYFAAFQTFFCDLERVAQWLRSFQLVDNAPDGFRDEEQLDSIERRGFVCQGPELAGVNIEYRENKIRQIAFSIQFDPSKLVSLTDSDAKIDEMIQAVQHRSLALRDEVESELRED
;
A
#
# COMPACT_ATOMS: atom_id res chain seq x y z
N MET A 1 36.53 -7.61 12.93
CA MET A 1 36.65 -6.18 13.31
C MET A 1 35.98 -5.38 12.21
N LYS A 2 34.95 -4.57 12.52
CA LYS A 2 34.20 -3.84 11.50
C LYS A 2 35.00 -2.68 10.89
N ALA A 3 34.69 -2.37 9.63
CA ALA A 3 35.15 -1.22 8.87
C ALA A 3 33.94 -0.36 8.42
N GLU A 4 34.20 0.82 7.85
CA GLU A 4 33.14 1.74 7.38
C GLU A 4 32.27 1.07 6.30
N GLU A 5 32.86 0.20 5.48
CA GLU A 5 32.18 -0.54 4.43
C GLU A 5 31.23 -1.62 4.96
N ASP A 6 31.39 -2.04 6.22
CA ASP A 6 30.52 -3.02 6.90
C ASP A 6 29.28 -2.36 7.54
N LEU A 7 29.16 -1.03 7.42
CA LEU A 7 28.02 -0.26 7.90
C LEU A 7 26.96 -0.09 6.79
N PRO A 8 25.66 -0.08 7.15
CA PRO A 8 24.63 0.32 6.22
C PRO A 8 24.94 1.70 5.62
N ARG A 9 24.81 1.83 4.30
CA ARG A 9 25.02 3.13 3.63
C ARG A 9 23.96 4.16 4.03
N ARG A 10 22.80 3.68 4.47
CA ARG A 10 21.65 4.48 4.89
C ARG A 10 20.98 3.86 6.11
N PHE A 11 20.26 4.71 6.80
CA PHE A 11 19.40 4.43 7.93
C PHE A 11 18.07 5.14 7.70
N MET A 12 16.99 4.72 8.35
CA MET A 12 15.66 5.38 8.27
C MET A 12 15.71 6.90 8.55
N PHE A 13 16.78 7.40 9.18
CA PHE A 13 17.03 8.82 9.46
C PHE A 13 18.15 9.46 8.63
N GLY A 14 18.59 8.83 7.53
CA GLY A 14 19.52 9.45 6.58
C GLY A 14 20.71 8.58 6.16
N CYS A 15 21.69 9.19 5.51
CA CYS A 15 22.84 8.48 4.95
C CYS A 15 24.04 8.52 5.89
N LEU A 16 24.88 7.48 5.84
CA LEU A 16 26.15 7.45 6.56
C LEU A 16 27.00 8.65 6.16
N GLN A 17 27.40 9.46 7.14
CA GLN A 17 28.25 10.61 6.91
C GLN A 17 29.68 10.13 6.63
N LYS A 18 30.18 10.44 5.44
CA LYS A 18 31.54 10.07 5.02
C LYS A 18 32.59 10.50 6.05
N GLY A 19 33.42 9.56 6.49
CA GLY A 19 34.49 9.83 7.46
C GLY A 19 34.01 10.04 8.89
N SER A 20 32.73 9.78 9.18
CA SER A 20 32.23 9.75 10.56
C SER A 20 32.56 8.45 11.29
N PHE A 21 32.96 7.41 10.56
CA PHE A 21 33.35 6.14 11.16
C PHE A 21 34.65 6.28 11.95
N GLY A 22 34.57 5.96 13.24
CA GLY A 22 35.72 5.95 14.14
C GLY A 22 35.77 4.65 14.91
N ARG A 23 36.96 4.03 14.97
CA ARG A 23 37.21 2.97 15.94
C ARG A 23 37.47 3.60 17.30
N THR A 24 36.90 3.01 18.33
CA THR A 24 37.17 3.37 19.73
C THR A 24 37.99 2.26 20.38
N GLU A 25 38.49 2.49 21.60
CA GLU A 25 39.25 1.47 22.34
C GLU A 25 38.46 0.18 22.58
N SER A 26 37.13 0.28 22.62
CA SER A 26 36.23 -0.81 22.99
C SER A 26 35.19 -1.16 21.91
N GLY A 27 35.24 -0.49 20.74
CA GLY A 27 34.33 -0.76 19.63
C GLY A 27 34.41 0.25 18.49
N TRP A 28 33.27 0.81 18.07
CA TRP A 28 33.21 1.77 16.96
C TRP A 28 32.01 2.72 17.08
N ALA A 29 32.07 3.86 16.37
CA ALA A 29 30.97 4.80 16.25
C ALA A 29 30.86 5.35 14.81
N ALA A 30 29.67 5.79 14.42
CA ALA A 30 29.38 6.42 13.14
C ALA A 30 28.16 7.35 13.23
N SER A 31 28.09 8.33 12.31
CA SER A 31 27.00 9.30 12.24
C SER A 31 26.24 9.15 10.93
N TYR A 32 24.92 9.23 11.00
CA TYR A 32 24.00 9.25 9.87
C TYR A 32 23.26 10.60 9.86
N ARG A 33 23.15 11.21 8.68
CA ARG A 33 22.48 12.50 8.52
C ARG A 33 21.43 12.47 7.44
N HIS A 34 20.26 12.99 7.76
CA HIS A 34 19.26 13.33 6.76
C HIS A 34 19.62 14.66 6.10
N PRO A 35 19.11 14.95 4.89
CA PRO A 35 19.10 16.30 4.35
C PRO A 35 18.42 17.35 5.25
N THR A 36 17.54 16.92 6.16
CA THR A 36 16.90 17.80 7.14
C THR A 36 17.86 18.04 8.31
N PRO A 37 18.25 19.30 8.63
CA PRO A 37 19.29 19.58 9.63
C PRO A 37 19.01 19.06 11.03
N GLU A 38 17.73 18.98 11.40
CA GLU A 38 17.24 18.51 12.70
C GLU A 38 17.09 16.99 12.79
N THR A 39 17.48 16.27 11.73
CA THR A 39 17.36 14.82 11.65
C THR A 39 18.73 14.17 11.51
N ARG A 40 19.14 13.43 12.54
CA ARG A 40 20.42 12.71 12.59
C ARG A 40 20.32 11.46 13.44
N ALA A 41 21.21 10.51 13.22
CA ALA A 41 21.42 9.39 14.12
C ALA A 41 22.90 9.17 14.39
N GLU A 42 23.25 9.00 15.64
CA GLU A 42 24.57 8.60 16.10
C GLU A 42 24.47 7.14 16.54
N VAL A 43 25.34 6.30 15.97
CA VAL A 43 25.37 4.87 16.23
C VAL A 43 26.71 4.52 16.84
N ALA A 44 26.69 3.83 17.97
CA ALA A 44 27.88 3.37 18.66
C ALA A 44 27.74 1.89 19.03
N TYR A 45 28.85 1.16 18.98
CA TYR A 45 28.92 -0.22 19.43
C TYR A 45 30.03 -0.37 20.46
N ASN A 46 29.68 -0.89 21.63
CA ASN A 46 30.60 -1.18 22.74
C ASN A 46 30.20 -2.48 23.46
N GLY A 47 30.01 -3.56 22.69
CA GLY A 47 29.39 -4.81 23.16
C GLY A 47 27.86 -4.81 23.08
N MET A 48 27.23 -3.64 23.11
CA MET A 48 25.83 -3.39 22.75
C MET A 48 25.77 -2.34 21.64
N LEU A 49 24.76 -2.42 20.77
CA LEU A 49 24.51 -1.36 19.80
C LEU A 49 23.63 -0.29 20.43
N GLU A 50 24.13 0.93 20.45
CA GLU A 50 23.41 2.13 20.88
C GLU A 50 23.10 2.98 19.66
N VAL A 51 21.82 3.34 19.51
CA VAL A 51 21.35 4.22 18.44
C VAL A 51 20.67 5.41 19.10
N ASN A 52 21.31 6.57 19.00
CA ASN A 52 20.76 7.85 19.42
C ASN A 52 20.28 8.60 18.18
N PHE A 53 19.00 8.93 18.10
CA PHE A 53 18.49 9.66 16.94
C PHE A 53 17.67 10.88 17.34
N SER A 54 17.70 11.87 16.46
CA SER A 54 16.98 13.12 16.59
C SER A 54 16.12 13.33 15.36
N TRP A 55 14.89 13.80 15.54
CA TRP A 55 13.95 14.16 14.47
C TRP A 55 13.17 15.39 14.90
N ARG A 56 13.29 16.49 14.16
CA ARG A 56 12.55 17.75 14.44
C ARG A 56 12.64 18.21 15.90
N GLY A 57 13.82 18.04 16.51
CA GLY A 57 14.08 18.42 17.91
C GLY A 57 13.68 17.38 18.96
N GLU A 58 12.95 16.33 18.59
CA GLU A 58 12.70 15.18 19.45
C GLU A 58 13.94 14.26 19.45
N ASN A 59 14.26 13.65 20.59
CA ASN A 59 15.43 12.76 20.74
C ASN A 59 15.02 11.43 21.34
N TRP A 60 15.61 10.36 20.82
CA TRP A 60 15.38 9.00 21.30
C TRP A 60 16.68 8.22 21.32
N MET A 61 16.68 7.20 22.16
CA MET A 61 17.76 6.27 22.32
C MET A 61 17.19 4.86 22.32
N ALA A 62 17.88 3.97 21.61
CA ALA A 62 17.62 2.56 21.63
C ALA A 62 18.92 1.80 21.85
N ILE A 63 18.85 0.73 22.64
CA ILE A 63 19.98 -0.12 22.96
C ILE A 63 19.56 -1.55 22.65
N ALA A 64 20.34 -2.26 21.83
CA ALA A 64 20.04 -3.63 21.46
C ALA A 64 21.27 -4.54 21.62
N PRO A 65 21.07 -5.77 22.11
CA PRO A 65 22.09 -6.80 22.05
C PRO A 65 22.17 -7.29 20.61
N GLY A 66 23.34 -7.15 19.97
CA GLY A 66 23.52 -7.62 18.61
C GLY A 66 24.94 -7.42 18.13
N GLN A 67 25.52 -8.44 17.49
CA GLN A 67 26.77 -8.31 16.73
C GLN A 67 26.49 -7.84 15.29
N THR A 68 25.26 -8.06 14.82
CA THR A 68 24.78 -7.74 13.48
C THR A 68 23.61 -6.76 13.53
N PHE A 69 23.61 -5.82 12.58
CA PHE A 69 22.61 -4.75 12.48
C PHE A 69 21.18 -5.25 12.31
N THR A 70 21.02 -6.47 11.79
CA THR A 70 19.73 -7.14 11.57
C THR A 70 19.02 -7.58 12.85
N ASP A 71 19.74 -7.67 13.98
CA ASP A 71 19.20 -8.21 15.24
C ASP A 71 18.70 -7.09 16.17
N VAL A 72 18.76 -5.84 15.70
CA VAL A 72 18.45 -4.65 16.47
C VAL A 72 16.96 -4.36 16.29
N HIS A 73 16.19 -4.86 17.25
CA HIS A 73 14.79 -4.46 17.42
C HIS A 73 14.76 -3.14 18.20
N LEU A 74 14.47 -2.02 17.53
CA LEU A 74 14.27 -0.76 18.22
C LEU A 74 12.83 -0.76 18.78
N CYS A 75 12.69 -0.91 20.10
CA CYS A 75 11.38 -0.95 20.77
C CYS A 75 10.63 0.39 20.78
N ILE A 76 11.16 1.45 20.17
CA ILE A 76 10.56 2.78 20.16
C ILE A 76 10.63 3.38 18.75
N TYR A 77 9.46 3.42 18.10
CA TYR A 77 9.21 4.15 16.87
C TYR A 77 8.31 5.37 17.13
N PRO A 78 8.79 6.60 16.89
CA PRO A 78 7.99 7.81 17.10
C PRO A 78 6.80 7.93 16.16
N ALA A 79 5.60 8.22 16.71
CA ALA A 79 4.41 8.46 15.90
C ALA A 79 4.54 9.69 14.97
N SER A 80 5.35 10.68 15.36
CA SER A 80 5.64 11.87 14.56
C SER A 80 6.31 11.56 13.21
N LEU A 81 6.96 10.41 13.07
CA LEU A 81 7.53 9.96 11.80
C LEU A 81 6.47 9.43 10.85
N ASP A 82 5.52 8.64 11.35
CA ASP A 82 4.40 8.16 10.55
C ASP A 82 3.53 9.32 10.08
N GLU A 83 3.25 10.31 10.94
CA GLU A 83 2.49 11.50 10.53
C GLU A 83 3.23 12.32 9.47
N ALA A 84 4.54 12.54 9.61
CA ALA A 84 5.31 13.25 8.60
C ALA A 84 5.39 12.49 7.26
N MET A 85 5.44 11.14 7.30
CA MET A 85 5.40 10.31 6.09
C MET A 85 4.01 10.33 5.46
N LYS A 86 2.95 10.24 6.27
CA LYS A 86 1.56 10.38 5.85
C LYS A 86 1.32 11.69 5.12
N GLU A 87 1.70 12.82 5.73
CA GLU A 87 1.57 14.15 5.12
C GLU A 87 2.24 14.18 3.74
N ARG A 88 3.51 13.75 3.66
CA ARG A 88 4.27 13.72 2.40
C ARG A 88 3.63 12.84 1.33
N LEU A 89 3.13 11.67 1.70
CA LEU A 89 2.57 10.71 0.76
C LEU A 89 1.18 11.15 0.29
N GLU A 90 0.30 11.55 1.21
CA GLU A 90 -1.06 12.00 0.89
C GLU A 90 -1.06 13.35 0.14
N GLU A 91 -0.03 14.20 0.29
CA GLU A 91 0.14 15.43 -0.49
C GLU A 91 0.57 15.17 -1.95
N ARG A 92 1.32 14.09 -2.21
CA ARG A 92 1.93 13.83 -3.52
C ARG A 92 1.21 12.78 -4.34
N TYR A 93 0.64 11.79 -3.67
CA TYR A 93 0.07 10.60 -4.27
C TYR A 93 -1.37 10.41 -3.79
N ASN A 94 -2.21 9.78 -4.62
CA ASN A 94 -3.56 9.36 -4.23
C ASN A 94 -3.48 8.14 -3.30
N LEU A 95 -2.87 8.34 -2.13
CA LEU A 95 -2.72 7.35 -1.09
C LEU A 95 -3.55 7.76 0.13
N ALA A 96 -3.99 6.76 0.90
CA ALA A 96 -4.43 6.97 2.26
C ALA A 96 -3.51 6.20 3.21
N TYR A 97 -2.89 6.90 4.15
CA TYR A 97 -1.98 6.32 5.12
C TYR A 97 -2.74 5.90 6.38
N ARG A 98 -2.82 4.60 6.66
CA ARG A 98 -3.64 4.05 7.75
C ARG A 98 -2.88 2.97 8.51
N ILE A 99 -2.55 3.28 9.77
CA ILE A 99 -1.86 2.37 10.68
C ILE A 99 -2.91 1.88 11.69
N LEU A 100 -3.45 0.67 11.46
CA LEU A 100 -4.65 0.19 12.18
C LEU A 100 -4.34 -0.36 13.59
N ASN A 101 -3.14 -0.90 13.82
CA ASN A 101 -2.76 -1.45 15.13
C ASN A 101 -1.51 -0.79 15.71
N GLU A 102 -1.68 0.25 16.51
CA GLU A 102 -0.56 1.02 17.08
C GLU A 102 0.46 0.19 17.89
N LYS A 103 0.09 -1.01 18.36
CA LYS A 103 0.96 -1.87 19.18
C LYS A 103 1.89 -2.76 18.35
N ILE A 104 1.48 -3.18 17.15
CA ILE A 104 2.23 -4.17 16.35
C ILE A 104 3.02 -3.50 15.21
N GLY A 105 2.58 -2.34 14.71
CA GLY A 105 3.26 -1.66 13.58
C GLY A 105 4.47 -0.80 13.93
N ARG A 106 4.98 -0.89 15.16
CA ARG A 106 6.12 -0.08 15.66
C ARG A 106 7.41 -0.87 15.83
N ASP A 107 7.38 -2.19 15.63
CA ASP A 107 8.60 -3.00 15.63
C ASP A 107 9.49 -2.56 14.46
N CYS A 108 10.55 -1.83 14.80
CA CYS A 108 11.52 -1.31 13.85
C CYS A 108 12.58 -2.37 13.58
N TYR A 109 12.74 -2.71 12.31
CA TYR A 109 13.87 -3.48 11.84
C TYR A 109 14.96 -2.50 11.44
N PHE A 110 16.08 -2.55 12.14
CA PHE A 110 17.24 -1.75 11.76
C PHE A 110 17.87 -2.33 10.47
N PRO A 111 18.29 -1.50 9.50
CA PRO A 111 18.29 -0.04 9.47
C PRO A 111 17.03 0.60 8.83
N ASP A 112 16.09 -0.21 8.34
CA ASP A 112 15.08 0.22 7.36
C ASP A 112 13.78 0.76 7.99
N GLY A 113 13.62 0.59 9.30
CA GLY A 113 12.45 1.03 10.06
C GLY A 113 11.37 -0.05 10.12
N PRO A 114 10.13 0.30 10.48
CA PRO A 114 9.06 -0.68 10.59
C PRO A 114 8.55 -1.12 9.20
N PRO A 115 8.05 -2.37 9.07
CA PRO A 115 7.55 -2.88 7.81
C PRO A 115 6.26 -2.13 7.43
N ARG A 116 6.11 -1.88 6.13
CA ARG A 116 4.97 -1.17 5.53
C ARG A 116 4.50 -1.90 4.29
N CYS A 117 3.24 -1.72 3.95
CA CYS A 117 2.68 -2.24 2.71
C CYS A 117 1.89 -1.16 1.99
N ILE A 118 2.12 -1.00 0.69
CA ILE A 118 1.22 -0.23 -0.17
C ILE A 118 0.29 -1.21 -0.88
N VAL A 119 -1.02 -1.06 -0.63
CA VAL A 119 -2.07 -1.88 -1.25
C VAL A 119 -2.78 -1.05 -2.30
N CYS A 120 -2.72 -1.50 -3.54
CA CYS A 120 -3.36 -0.85 -4.68
C CYS A 120 -4.54 -1.72 -5.15
N PRO A 121 -5.79 -1.21 -5.15
CA PRO A 121 -6.86 -1.85 -5.89
C PRO A 121 -6.50 -1.81 -7.37
N ILE A 122 -6.52 -2.95 -8.05
CA ILE A 122 -6.13 -3.02 -9.47
C ILE A 122 -7.15 -3.83 -10.26
N ARG A 123 -7.18 -3.54 -11.55
CA ARG A 123 -7.79 -4.40 -12.57
C ARG A 123 -7.03 -5.70 -12.71
N VAL A 124 -7.72 -6.76 -13.12
CA VAL A 124 -7.05 -8.01 -13.50
C VAL A 124 -6.10 -7.76 -14.67
N SER A 125 -6.50 -6.95 -15.65
CA SER A 125 -5.66 -6.57 -16.80
C SER A 125 -4.38 -5.82 -16.40
N SER A 126 -4.37 -5.19 -15.22
CA SER A 126 -3.21 -4.46 -14.67
C SER A 126 -2.24 -5.34 -13.87
N LEU A 127 -2.49 -6.65 -13.71
CA LEU A 127 -1.56 -7.55 -13.00
C LEU A 127 -0.17 -7.57 -13.65
N GLY A 128 -0.10 -7.58 -14.99
CA GLY A 128 1.17 -7.49 -15.72
C GLY A 128 1.89 -6.16 -15.47
N THR A 129 1.15 -5.06 -15.32
CA THR A 129 1.71 -3.75 -14.95
C THR A 129 2.25 -3.75 -13.52
N ALA A 130 1.53 -4.33 -12.57
CA ALA A 130 1.99 -4.49 -11.18
C ALA A 130 3.30 -5.30 -11.09
N ARG A 131 3.42 -6.36 -11.89
CA ARG A 131 4.67 -7.12 -11.99
C ARG A 131 5.82 -6.33 -12.61
N LYS A 132 5.58 -5.60 -13.71
CA LYS A 132 6.61 -4.74 -14.31
C LYS A 132 7.09 -3.66 -13.33
N ALA A 133 6.18 -3.14 -12.51
CA ALA A 133 6.52 -2.22 -11.43
C ALA A 133 7.44 -2.88 -10.40
N LEU A 134 7.12 -4.11 -9.95
CA LEU A 134 8.00 -4.89 -9.06
C LEU A 134 9.38 -5.09 -9.67
N GLN A 135 9.47 -5.55 -10.92
CA GLN A 135 10.76 -5.78 -11.60
C GLN A 135 11.60 -4.50 -11.72
N ALA A 136 10.97 -3.36 -11.99
CA ALA A 136 11.66 -2.08 -12.04
C ALA A 136 12.18 -1.65 -10.67
N MET A 137 11.39 -1.87 -9.61
CA MET A 137 11.80 -1.59 -8.24
C MET A 137 12.95 -2.50 -7.78
N GLU A 138 12.95 -3.79 -8.14
CA GLU A 138 14.04 -4.73 -7.85
C GLU A 138 15.37 -4.33 -8.50
N GLN A 139 15.32 -3.57 -9.61
CA GLN A 139 16.50 -3.03 -10.29
C GLN A 139 16.92 -1.66 -9.75
N ASP A 140 16.10 -1.02 -8.92
CA ASP A 140 16.39 0.29 -8.36
C ASP A 140 17.37 0.18 -7.18
N GLN A 141 18.62 0.53 -7.42
CA GLN A 141 19.67 0.53 -6.40
C GLN A 141 19.40 1.50 -5.22
N ALA A 142 18.44 2.42 -5.37
CA ALA A 142 18.01 3.27 -4.27
C ALA A 142 17.10 2.54 -3.28
N ILE A 143 16.43 1.45 -3.69
CA ILE A 143 15.65 0.56 -2.82
C ILE A 143 16.61 -0.52 -2.31
N VAL A 144 16.90 -0.50 -1.02
CA VAL A 144 17.88 -1.42 -0.41
C VAL A 144 17.18 -2.49 0.43
N ALA A 145 15.99 -2.19 0.96
CA ALA A 145 15.26 -3.16 1.75
C ALA A 145 14.61 -4.21 0.84
N PRO A 146 14.47 -5.47 1.30
CA PRO A 146 13.74 -6.49 0.55
C PRO A 146 12.32 -6.02 0.22
N LEU A 147 11.97 -6.14 -1.06
CA LEU A 147 10.64 -5.84 -1.57
C LEU A 147 9.95 -7.16 -1.92
N PHE A 148 8.71 -7.30 -1.47
CA PHE A 148 7.86 -8.42 -1.86
C PHE A 148 6.54 -7.88 -2.38
N ALA A 149 6.02 -8.47 -3.46
CA ALA A 149 4.69 -8.11 -3.91
C ALA A 149 3.83 -9.34 -4.22
N SER A 150 2.56 -9.23 -3.88
CA SER A 150 1.55 -10.26 -4.14
C SER A 150 0.27 -9.62 -4.64
N ALA A 151 -0.51 -10.38 -5.39
CA ALA A 151 -1.88 -10.03 -5.74
C ALA A 151 -2.84 -10.93 -4.97
N VAL A 152 -3.89 -10.34 -4.42
CA VAL A 152 -4.97 -11.06 -3.74
C VAL A 152 -6.30 -10.64 -4.33
N MET A 153 -7.22 -11.59 -4.48
CA MET A 153 -8.62 -11.27 -4.75
C MET A 153 -9.33 -11.04 -3.42
N GLY A 154 -9.86 -9.83 -3.22
CA GLY A 154 -10.67 -9.45 -2.08
C GLY A 154 -12.09 -9.06 -2.49
N LEU A 155 -12.84 -8.51 -1.54
CA LEU A 155 -14.17 -7.97 -1.76
C LEU A 155 -14.16 -6.45 -1.65
N SER A 156 -14.80 -5.79 -2.59
CA SER A 156 -15.15 -4.37 -2.51
C SER A 156 -16.66 -4.22 -2.37
N VAL A 157 -17.07 -3.30 -1.50
CA VAL A 157 -18.45 -2.89 -1.29
C VAL A 157 -18.54 -1.43 -1.69
N ILE A 158 -19.41 -1.14 -2.65
CA ILE A 158 -19.59 0.21 -3.18
C ILE A 158 -21.02 0.62 -2.86
N ASP A 159 -21.16 1.69 -2.07
CA ASP A 159 -22.44 2.28 -1.74
C ASP A 159 -22.64 3.55 -2.60
N TYR A 160 -23.62 3.51 -3.50
CA TYR A 160 -24.02 4.64 -4.34
C TYR A 160 -25.18 5.38 -3.67
N ASN A 161 -25.00 6.66 -3.35
CA ASN A 161 -26.04 7.53 -2.81
C ASN A 161 -27.11 7.77 -3.88
N LEU A 162 -28.31 7.22 -3.68
CA LEU A 162 -29.38 7.24 -4.67
C LEU A 162 -29.99 8.62 -4.88
N GLN A 163 -29.83 9.53 -3.90
CA GLN A 163 -30.29 10.90 -4.04
C GLN A 163 -29.38 11.74 -4.94
N LEU A 164 -28.13 11.32 -5.14
CA LEU A 164 -27.12 12.06 -5.90
C LEU A 164 -26.62 11.30 -7.14
N ALA A 165 -26.83 9.98 -7.20
CA ALA A 165 -26.34 9.15 -8.28
C ALA A 165 -27.09 9.43 -9.60
N PRO A 166 -26.39 9.44 -10.75
CA PRO A 166 -27.02 9.49 -12.05
C PRO A 166 -28.01 8.34 -12.26
N SER A 167 -29.05 8.57 -13.06
CA SER A 167 -30.13 7.60 -13.28
C SER A 167 -29.66 6.23 -13.80
N TYR A 168 -28.57 6.17 -14.57
CA TYR A 168 -28.01 4.92 -15.09
C TYR A 168 -27.37 4.03 -14.00
N VAL A 169 -27.01 4.59 -12.84
CA VAL A 169 -26.49 3.83 -11.68
C VAL A 169 -27.63 3.15 -10.91
N LEU A 170 -28.87 3.62 -11.10
CA LEU A 170 -30.07 3.08 -10.45
C LEU A 170 -30.55 1.78 -11.10
N ASP A 171 -30.00 1.43 -12.27
CA ASP A 171 -30.27 0.18 -12.96
C ASP A 171 -29.66 -1.00 -12.15
N PRO A 172 -30.45 -1.99 -11.73
CA PRO A 172 -29.94 -3.19 -11.05
C PRO A 172 -28.85 -3.92 -11.85
N LEU A 173 -28.89 -3.80 -13.19
CA LEU A 173 -27.91 -4.37 -14.10
C LEU A 173 -26.61 -3.58 -14.16
N PHE A 174 -26.55 -2.34 -13.65
CA PHE A 174 -25.35 -1.51 -13.65
C PHE A 174 -24.16 -2.21 -12.97
N ALA A 175 -24.43 -3.04 -11.95
CA ALA A 175 -23.41 -3.82 -11.26
C ALA A 175 -22.75 -4.88 -12.16
N ILE A 176 -23.44 -5.31 -13.24
CA ILE A 176 -23.06 -6.42 -14.13
C ILE A 176 -22.68 -5.91 -15.53
N LEU A 177 -23.48 -4.99 -16.09
CA LEU A 177 -23.41 -4.46 -17.45
C LEU A 177 -22.78 -3.06 -17.53
N GLY A 178 -22.29 -2.52 -16.40
CA GLY A 178 -21.56 -1.25 -16.37
C GLY A 178 -20.35 -1.22 -17.33
N PRO A 179 -19.71 -0.06 -17.52
CA PRO A 179 -18.54 0.06 -18.41
C PRO A 179 -17.48 -1.01 -18.16
N LEU A 180 -16.71 -1.42 -19.18
CA LEU A 180 -15.72 -2.51 -19.10
C LEU A 180 -14.71 -2.32 -17.94
N SER A 181 -14.40 -1.08 -17.58
CA SER A 181 -13.63 -0.71 -16.38
C SER A 181 -14.25 -1.26 -15.09
N THR A 182 -15.57 -1.20 -14.95
CA THR A 182 -16.34 -1.84 -13.87
C THR A 182 -16.63 -3.33 -14.10
N ALA A 183 -16.61 -3.82 -15.34
CA ALA A 183 -16.86 -5.23 -15.68
C ALA A 183 -15.67 -6.16 -15.35
N GLU A 184 -14.47 -5.61 -15.19
CA GLU A 184 -13.31 -6.34 -14.66
C GLU A 184 -13.41 -6.58 -13.14
N LEU A 185 -14.37 -5.95 -12.47
CA LEU A 185 -14.71 -6.19 -11.07
C LEU A 185 -15.93 -7.11 -10.99
N LEU A 186 -15.69 -8.42 -11.05
CA LEU A 186 -16.76 -9.44 -11.05
C LEU A 186 -17.75 -9.22 -9.89
N PRO A 187 -19.07 -9.30 -10.12
CA PRO A 187 -20.03 -9.18 -9.03
C PRO A 187 -19.82 -10.31 -8.00
N ALA A 188 -19.96 -9.96 -6.73
CA ALA A 188 -19.88 -10.91 -5.60
C ALA A 188 -21.26 -11.26 -5.02
N GLY A 189 -22.33 -10.63 -5.54
CA GLY A 189 -23.71 -10.84 -5.15
C GLY A 189 -24.62 -9.83 -5.84
N GLU A 190 -25.91 -9.91 -5.56
CA GLU A 190 -26.91 -8.96 -6.04
C GLU A 190 -26.70 -7.56 -5.44
N ALA A 191 -27.12 -6.52 -6.16
CA ALA A 191 -27.14 -5.16 -5.66
C ALA A 191 -28.33 -4.96 -4.69
N GLU A 192 -28.07 -4.44 -3.51
CA GLU A 192 -29.06 -4.30 -2.44
C GLU A 192 -29.35 -2.83 -2.16
N ARG A 193 -30.63 -2.46 -2.04
CA ARG A 193 -31.00 -1.12 -1.56
C ARG A 193 -31.00 -1.10 -0.04
N TYR A 194 -30.29 -0.15 0.53
CA TYR A 194 -30.22 0.08 1.97
C TYR A 194 -30.60 1.52 2.29
N ARG A 195 -31.28 1.73 3.41
CA ARG A 195 -31.50 3.06 3.97
C ARG A 195 -30.69 3.17 5.26
N SER A 196 -29.76 4.11 5.31
CA SER A 196 -28.94 4.36 6.51
C SER A 196 -29.74 5.06 7.61
N GLU A 197 -29.16 5.07 8.81
CA GLU A 197 -29.78 5.67 10.01
C GLU A 197 -30.04 7.18 9.85
N ASP A 198 -29.24 7.86 9.02
CA ASP A 198 -29.40 9.28 8.68
C ASP A 198 -30.48 9.53 7.61
N GLY A 199 -31.16 8.48 7.13
CA GLY A 199 -32.21 8.55 6.11
C GLY A 199 -31.70 8.56 4.66
N THR A 200 -30.39 8.53 4.44
CA THR A 200 -29.81 8.40 3.09
C THR A 200 -30.16 7.04 2.51
N GLU A 201 -30.48 6.99 1.21
CA GLU A 201 -30.71 5.71 0.52
C GLU A 201 -29.50 5.41 -0.34
N VAL A 202 -28.98 4.21 -0.21
CA VAL A 202 -27.82 3.75 -0.97
C VAL A 202 -28.14 2.47 -1.73
N LEU A 203 -27.58 2.33 -2.93
CA LEU A 203 -27.48 1.05 -3.61
C LEU A 203 -26.11 0.47 -3.29
N ARG A 204 -26.10 -0.64 -2.56
CA ARG A 204 -24.91 -1.39 -2.18
C ARG A 204 -24.60 -2.44 -3.24
N VAL A 205 -23.41 -2.35 -3.81
CA VAL A 205 -22.90 -3.30 -4.81
C VAL A 205 -21.67 -3.99 -4.26
N ARG A 206 -21.69 -5.33 -4.18
CA ARG A 206 -20.54 -6.13 -3.76
C ARG A 206 -19.81 -6.65 -4.99
N ARG A 207 -18.50 -6.44 -5.07
CA ARG A 207 -17.64 -6.88 -6.19
C ARG A 207 -16.42 -7.63 -5.68
N ARG A 208 -15.87 -8.48 -6.53
CA ARG A 208 -14.55 -9.10 -6.38
C ARG A 208 -13.54 -8.17 -7.04
N GLN A 209 -12.48 -7.83 -6.31
CA GLN A 209 -11.46 -6.92 -6.77
C GLN A 209 -10.08 -7.47 -6.47
N TYR A 210 -9.16 -7.32 -7.41
CA TYR A 210 -7.76 -7.64 -7.16
C TYR A 210 -7.07 -6.48 -6.44
N PHE A 211 -6.18 -6.82 -5.53
CA PHE A 211 -5.34 -5.89 -4.81
C PHE A 211 -3.89 -6.32 -4.98
N ALA A 212 -3.04 -5.43 -5.48
CA ALA A 212 -1.60 -5.62 -5.45
C ALA A 212 -1.04 -5.04 -4.16
N ALA A 213 -0.40 -5.88 -3.35
CA ALA A 213 0.21 -5.52 -2.08
C ALA A 213 1.73 -5.52 -2.24
N PHE A 214 2.36 -4.34 -2.12
CA PHE A 214 3.80 -4.13 -2.18
C PHE A 214 4.35 -3.92 -0.77
N GLN A 215 4.96 -4.96 -0.22
CA GLN A 215 5.58 -4.99 1.10
C GLN A 215 7.00 -4.45 1.03
N THR A 216 7.29 -3.45 1.84
CA THR A 216 8.55 -2.73 1.91
C THR A 216 8.80 -2.28 3.35
N PHE A 217 9.80 -1.43 3.55
CA PHE A 217 10.11 -0.81 4.84
C PHE A 217 9.89 0.69 4.77
N PHE A 218 9.75 1.32 5.94
CA PHE A 218 9.48 2.75 6.04
C PHE A 218 10.45 3.62 5.24
N CYS A 219 11.75 3.28 5.24
CA CYS A 219 12.78 4.04 4.52
C CYS A 219 12.56 4.11 2.99
N ASP A 220 11.94 3.08 2.41
CA ASP A 220 11.72 2.93 0.96
C ASP A 220 10.32 3.33 0.51
N LEU A 221 9.42 3.57 1.45
CA LEU A 221 8.00 3.72 1.18
C LEU A 221 7.67 4.79 0.13
N GLU A 222 8.31 5.96 0.22
CA GLU A 222 8.11 7.03 -0.77
C GLU A 222 8.66 6.65 -2.15
N ARG A 223 9.79 5.94 -2.20
CA ARG A 223 10.39 5.51 -3.46
C ARG A 223 9.53 4.45 -4.14
N VAL A 224 8.94 3.53 -3.35
CA VAL A 224 7.94 2.58 -3.83
C VAL A 224 6.71 3.31 -4.35
N ALA A 225 6.17 4.29 -3.62
CA ALA A 225 5.03 5.09 -4.08
C ALA A 225 5.33 5.83 -5.41
N GLN A 226 6.55 6.35 -5.58
CA GLN A 226 6.99 6.97 -6.83
C GLN A 226 6.95 5.99 -8.01
N TRP A 227 7.43 4.76 -7.82
CA TRP A 227 7.38 3.73 -8.85
C TRP A 227 5.94 3.34 -9.18
N LEU A 228 5.11 3.09 -8.16
CA LEU A 228 3.69 2.77 -8.36
C LEU A 228 2.97 3.85 -9.16
N ARG A 229 3.27 5.13 -8.90
CA ARG A 229 2.78 6.25 -9.70
C ARG A 229 3.27 6.21 -11.15
N SER A 230 4.56 5.97 -11.37
CA SER A 230 5.13 5.91 -12.74
C SER A 230 4.51 4.81 -13.59
N PHE A 231 4.04 3.73 -12.96
CA PHE A 231 3.33 2.62 -13.59
C PHE A 231 1.80 2.79 -13.57
N GLN A 232 1.29 3.95 -13.16
CA GLN A 232 -0.14 4.27 -13.11
C GLN A 232 -0.97 3.32 -12.22
N LEU A 233 -0.35 2.76 -11.18
CA LEU A 233 -1.01 1.95 -10.15
C LEU A 233 -1.54 2.80 -8.99
N VAL A 234 -1.03 4.03 -8.87
CA VAL A 234 -1.48 5.07 -7.93
C VAL A 234 -1.43 6.41 -8.66
N ASP A 235 -2.44 7.24 -8.51
CA ASP A 235 -2.46 8.58 -9.14
C ASP A 235 -1.71 9.64 -8.32
N ASN A 236 -1.63 10.85 -8.85
CA ASN A 236 -1.26 12.03 -8.05
C ASN A 236 -2.30 12.27 -6.96
N ALA A 237 -1.91 12.94 -5.87
CA ALA A 237 -2.90 13.43 -4.92
C ALA A 237 -3.98 14.23 -5.66
N PRO A 238 -5.27 14.00 -5.37
CA PRO A 238 -6.35 14.71 -6.04
C PRO A 238 -6.33 16.19 -5.60
N ASP A 239 -6.41 17.12 -6.56
CA ASP A 239 -6.64 18.56 -6.33
C ASP A 239 -8.11 18.84 -5.90
N GLY A 240 -8.59 18.07 -4.92
CA GLY A 240 -10.01 17.92 -4.60
C GLY A 240 -10.70 16.91 -5.53
N PHE A 241 -11.48 16.00 -4.95
CA PHE A 241 -12.35 15.11 -5.75
C PHE A 241 -13.44 15.97 -6.40
N ARG A 242 -13.41 16.14 -7.73
CA ARG A 242 -14.52 16.74 -8.47
C ARG A 242 -15.70 15.77 -8.46
N ASP A 243 -16.88 16.27 -8.13
CA ASP A 243 -18.08 15.47 -7.80
C ASP A 243 -18.59 14.57 -8.96
N GLU A 244 -18.21 14.82 -10.22
CA GLU A 244 -18.84 14.19 -11.39
C GLU A 244 -17.90 13.39 -12.33
N GLU A 245 -16.59 13.67 -12.37
CA GLU A 245 -15.72 13.18 -13.47
C GLU A 245 -15.15 11.76 -13.30
N GLN A 246 -15.39 11.06 -12.18
CA GLN A 246 -14.61 9.86 -11.85
C GLN A 246 -15.40 8.69 -11.23
N LEU A 247 -16.59 8.39 -11.75
CA LEU A 247 -17.25 7.12 -11.42
C LEU A 247 -16.46 5.88 -11.92
N ASP A 248 -15.39 6.06 -12.70
CA ASP A 248 -14.55 4.97 -13.23
C ASP A 248 -13.20 4.74 -12.49
N SER A 249 -12.84 5.55 -11.49
CA SER A 249 -11.44 5.59 -10.94
C SER A 249 -11.19 4.89 -9.60
N ILE A 250 -12.09 4.00 -9.15
CA ILE A 250 -12.00 3.22 -7.89
C ILE A 250 -10.61 2.58 -7.66
N GLU A 251 -9.91 2.30 -8.75
CA GLU A 251 -8.64 1.58 -8.87
C GLU A 251 -7.39 2.43 -8.61
N ARG A 252 -7.51 3.75 -8.43
CA ARG A 252 -6.32 4.63 -8.43
C ARG A 252 -5.96 5.19 -7.07
N ARG A 253 -6.75 4.87 -6.04
CA ARG A 253 -6.42 5.17 -4.65
C ARG A 253 -5.76 3.98 -3.98
N GLY A 254 -4.49 4.11 -3.64
CA GLY A 254 -3.77 3.12 -2.86
C GLY A 254 -3.86 3.38 -1.36
N PHE A 255 -3.43 2.40 -0.56
CA PHE A 255 -3.44 2.48 0.89
C PHE A 255 -2.09 2.08 1.46
N VAL A 256 -1.54 2.90 2.34
CA VAL A 256 -0.40 2.49 3.16
C VAL A 256 -0.93 1.87 4.44
N CYS A 257 -0.44 0.68 4.77
CA CYS A 257 -0.80 -0.07 5.95
C CYS A 257 0.41 -0.75 6.58
N GLN A 258 0.19 -1.38 7.73
CA GLN A 258 1.19 -2.22 8.38
C GLN A 258 1.46 -3.46 7.51
N GLY A 259 2.65 -4.05 7.65
CA GLY A 259 3.12 -5.21 6.88
C GLY A 259 2.27 -6.49 7.03
N PRO A 260 2.84 -7.70 6.88
CA PRO A 260 2.16 -8.96 6.47
C PRO A 260 0.99 -9.48 7.34
N GLU A 261 0.57 -8.76 8.38
CA GLU A 261 -0.66 -9.00 9.14
C GLU A 261 -1.91 -8.40 8.48
N LEU A 262 -1.92 -8.23 7.15
CA LEU A 262 -3.08 -7.74 6.41
C LEU A 262 -4.33 -8.66 6.48
N ALA A 263 -4.27 -9.75 7.24
CA ALA A 263 -5.42 -10.59 7.54
C ALA A 263 -6.52 -9.79 8.26
N GLY A 264 -7.53 -9.36 7.50
CA GLY A 264 -8.77 -8.77 8.04
C GLY A 264 -8.82 -7.24 8.02
N VAL A 265 -8.10 -6.59 7.10
CA VAL A 265 -8.14 -5.13 6.98
C VAL A 265 -9.37 -4.69 6.19
N ASN A 266 -10.29 -4.02 6.90
CA ASN A 266 -11.38 -3.25 6.29
C ASN A 266 -10.91 -1.80 6.12
N ILE A 267 -10.92 -1.31 4.88
CA ILE A 267 -10.55 0.06 4.55
C ILE A 267 -11.77 0.75 3.97
N GLU A 268 -12.29 1.72 4.72
CA GLU A 268 -13.42 2.53 4.27
C GLU A 268 -12.92 3.92 3.85
N TYR A 269 -13.37 4.38 2.69
CA TYR A 269 -13.19 5.77 2.30
C TYR A 269 -14.37 6.28 1.49
N ARG A 270 -14.70 7.54 1.72
CA ARG A 270 -15.64 8.27 0.88
C ARG A 270 -14.86 8.88 -0.27
N GLU A 271 -15.26 8.56 -1.49
CA GLU A 271 -14.58 9.05 -2.69
C GLU A 271 -15.16 10.37 -3.15
N ASN A 272 -16.49 10.50 -3.13
CA ASN A 272 -17.18 11.76 -3.42
C ASN A 272 -18.57 11.74 -2.74
N LYS A 273 -19.40 12.76 -2.99
CA LYS A 273 -20.75 12.83 -2.42
C LYS A 273 -21.68 11.73 -2.95
N ILE A 274 -21.40 11.18 -4.13
CA ILE A 274 -22.21 10.17 -4.80
C ILE A 274 -21.83 8.76 -4.33
N ARG A 275 -20.56 8.51 -3.99
CA ARG A 275 -20.04 7.16 -3.77
C ARG A 275 -19.18 7.05 -2.51
N GLN A 276 -19.52 6.07 -1.69
CA GLN A 276 -18.69 5.58 -0.60
C GLN A 276 -18.21 4.16 -0.92
N ILE A 277 -16.93 3.89 -0.67
CA ILE A 277 -16.32 2.59 -0.98
C ILE A 277 -15.72 2.02 0.29
N ALA A 278 -16.09 0.78 0.59
CA ALA A 278 -15.47 -0.01 1.62
C ALA A 278 -14.79 -1.21 0.97
N PHE A 279 -13.50 -1.35 1.18
CA PHE A 279 -12.75 -2.56 0.83
C PHE A 279 -12.70 -3.45 2.05
N SER A 280 -13.11 -4.71 1.89
CA SER A 280 -12.85 -5.75 2.87
C SER A 280 -11.82 -6.70 2.28
N ILE A 281 -10.58 -6.54 2.71
CA ILE A 281 -9.47 -7.34 2.21
C ILE A 281 -9.15 -8.41 3.24
N GLN A 282 -9.60 -9.63 2.96
CA GLN A 282 -9.17 -10.81 3.68
C GLN A 282 -8.04 -11.45 2.90
N PHE A 283 -6.80 -11.20 3.35
CA PHE A 283 -5.63 -11.88 2.81
C PHE A 283 -5.65 -13.33 3.29
N ASP A 284 -6.18 -14.20 2.45
CA ASP A 284 -6.10 -15.65 2.61
C ASP A 284 -4.80 -16.12 1.94
N PRO A 285 -3.79 -16.60 2.70
CA PRO A 285 -2.52 -17.01 2.13
C PRO A 285 -2.65 -18.09 1.05
N SER A 286 -3.71 -18.92 1.10
CA SER A 286 -3.97 -19.96 0.10
C SER A 286 -4.47 -19.42 -1.24
N LYS A 287 -4.87 -18.14 -1.29
CA LYS A 287 -5.39 -17.44 -2.47
C LYS A 287 -4.47 -16.31 -2.95
N LEU A 288 -3.26 -16.22 -2.38
CA LEU A 288 -2.26 -15.26 -2.83
C LEU A 288 -1.64 -15.74 -4.14
N VAL A 289 -1.62 -14.84 -5.11
CA VAL A 289 -0.81 -15.00 -6.31
C VAL A 289 0.45 -14.19 -6.12
N SER A 290 1.60 -14.86 -6.21
CA SER A 290 2.86 -14.15 -6.13
C SER A 290 3.07 -13.35 -7.40
N LEU A 291 3.34 -12.05 -7.30
CA LEU A 291 3.69 -11.25 -8.48
C LEU A 291 5.10 -11.57 -9.01
N THR A 292 5.86 -12.40 -8.27
CA THR A 292 7.12 -12.99 -8.74
C THR A 292 6.92 -14.19 -9.68
N ASP A 293 5.71 -14.76 -9.79
CA ASP A 293 5.39 -15.85 -10.71
C ASP A 293 5.65 -15.49 -12.18
N SER A 294 5.91 -16.47 -13.06
CA SER A 294 6.22 -16.24 -14.48
C SER A 294 5.10 -15.49 -15.21
N ASP A 295 5.47 -14.65 -16.20
CA ASP A 295 4.55 -13.86 -17.03
C ASP A 295 3.40 -14.71 -17.60
N ALA A 296 3.71 -15.92 -18.08
CA ALA A 296 2.72 -16.86 -18.63
C ALA A 296 1.61 -17.23 -17.62
N LYS A 297 1.93 -17.35 -16.33
CA LYS A 297 0.95 -17.68 -15.28
C LYS A 297 0.05 -16.49 -14.96
N ILE A 298 0.60 -15.28 -15.00
CA ILE A 298 -0.17 -14.05 -14.85
C ILE A 298 -1.10 -13.86 -16.05
N ASP A 299 -0.60 -14.09 -17.28
CA ASP A 299 -1.40 -14.02 -18.49
C ASP A 299 -2.55 -15.04 -18.50
N GLU A 300 -2.29 -16.28 -18.06
CA GLU A 300 -3.33 -17.31 -17.92
C GLU A 300 -4.44 -16.86 -16.96
N MET A 301 -4.08 -16.26 -15.82
CA MET A 301 -5.07 -15.71 -14.88
C MET A 301 -5.88 -14.56 -15.48
N ILE A 302 -5.23 -13.64 -16.20
CA ILE A 302 -5.91 -12.53 -16.88
C ILE A 302 -6.94 -13.08 -17.86
N GLN A 303 -6.54 -14.05 -18.69
CA GLN A 303 -7.43 -14.68 -19.66
C GLN A 303 -8.61 -15.40 -18.99
N ALA A 304 -8.35 -16.15 -17.92
CA ALA A 304 -9.40 -16.89 -17.20
C ALA A 304 -10.48 -15.95 -16.62
N VAL A 305 -10.07 -14.82 -16.02
CA VAL A 305 -11.01 -13.83 -15.47
C VAL A 305 -11.77 -13.13 -16.59
N GLN A 306 -11.09 -12.69 -17.65
CA GLN A 306 -11.72 -12.03 -18.80
C GLN A 306 -12.77 -12.93 -19.45
N HIS A 307 -12.45 -14.22 -19.65
CA HIS A 307 -13.40 -15.18 -20.20
C HIS A 307 -14.63 -15.35 -19.29
N ARG A 308 -14.43 -15.40 -17.95
CA ARG A 308 -15.56 -15.50 -17.01
C ARG A 308 -16.42 -14.23 -16.99
N SER A 309 -15.81 -13.04 -17.05
CA SER A 309 -16.54 -11.77 -17.13
C SER A 309 -17.40 -11.69 -18.39
N LEU A 310 -16.87 -12.11 -19.54
CA LEU A 310 -17.60 -12.15 -20.81
C LEU A 310 -18.77 -13.13 -20.76
N ALA A 311 -18.53 -14.36 -20.27
CA ALA A 311 -19.59 -15.37 -20.16
C ALA A 311 -20.76 -14.90 -19.27
N LEU A 312 -20.45 -14.29 -18.12
CA LEU A 312 -21.48 -13.76 -17.22
C LEU A 312 -22.31 -12.64 -17.87
N ARG A 313 -21.65 -11.79 -18.67
CA ARG A 313 -22.32 -10.73 -19.40
C ARG A 313 -23.26 -11.30 -20.46
N ASP A 314 -22.80 -12.28 -21.23
CA ASP A 314 -23.61 -12.93 -22.27
C ASP A 314 -24.82 -13.65 -21.67
N GLU A 315 -24.64 -14.34 -20.54
CA GLU A 315 -25.72 -14.99 -19.77
C GLU A 315 -26.81 -13.95 -19.40
N VAL A 316 -26.43 -12.84 -18.78
CA VAL A 316 -27.38 -11.80 -18.36
C VAL A 316 -28.02 -11.09 -19.56
N GLU A 317 -27.28 -10.78 -20.62
CA GLU A 317 -27.84 -10.19 -21.84
C GLU A 317 -28.82 -11.15 -22.54
N SER A 318 -28.63 -12.48 -22.41
CA SER A 318 -29.54 -13.47 -22.98
C SER A 318 -30.86 -13.57 -22.21
N GLU A 319 -30.82 -13.59 -20.87
CA GLU A 319 -32.02 -13.60 -20.01
C GLU A 319 -32.88 -12.36 -20.26
N LEU A 320 -32.26 -11.19 -20.46
CA LEU A 320 -32.96 -9.94 -20.73
C LEU A 320 -33.62 -9.85 -22.12
N ARG A 321 -33.29 -10.75 -23.05
CA ARG A 321 -33.92 -10.79 -24.39
C ARG A 321 -35.12 -11.74 -24.45
N GLU A 322 -35.31 -12.57 -23.43
CA GLU A 322 -36.41 -13.53 -23.35
C GLU A 322 -37.67 -12.96 -22.67
N ASP A 323 -37.55 -11.81 -22.00
CA ASP A 323 -38.64 -10.99 -21.43
C ASP A 323 -39.13 -9.86 -22.37
#